data_AF-A0A7V9NEP3-F1
#
_entry.id   AF-A0A7V9NEP3-F1
#
_cell.length_a   1.000
_cell.length_b   1.000
_cell.length_c   1.000
_cell.angle_alpha   90.00
_cell.angle_beta   90.00
_cell.angle_gamma   90.00
#
_symmetry.space_group_name_H-M   'P 1'
#
loop_
_entity.id
_entity.type
_entity.pdbx_description
1 polymer ?
#
loop_
_entity_poly.entity_id
_entity_poly.type
_entity_poly.pdbx_seq_one_letter_code
_entity_poly.pdbx_strand_id
1 'polypeptide(L)'
;MFFALTNALLDASIAVWEAKRHYDSPRPVTAIRALFAGQPVRACAGAFQGTQLIPGDTWQSYLATPPFAEYVSGHSTFSAASAEILRRFTGSDTLGAQVTIEAGASPIEPAMVPASSVTLAWPTLSAAAAEAGLSRRYGGLHFEDGDLVGREMGRQIADLVWRTAQSYFAGAPLQPAPQ
;
A
#
# COMPACT_ATOMS: atom_id res chain seq x y z
N MET A 1 15.09 6.58 -16.74
CA MET A 1 14.50 5.90 -15.57
C MET A 1 14.02 6.87 -14.50
N PHE A 2 14.94 7.46 -13.71
CA PHE A 2 14.59 8.20 -12.51
C PHE A 2 13.59 9.34 -12.74
N PHE A 3 13.74 10.07 -13.84
CA PHE A 3 12.79 11.12 -14.23
C PHE A 3 11.33 10.61 -14.28
N ALA A 4 11.07 9.50 -14.97
CA ALA A 4 9.71 8.94 -15.05
C ALA A 4 9.24 8.39 -13.70
N LEU A 5 10.14 7.75 -12.94
CA LEU A 5 9.81 7.16 -11.63
C LEU A 5 9.43 8.22 -10.59
N THR A 6 10.22 9.29 -10.48
CA THR A 6 9.96 10.34 -9.49
C THR A 6 8.72 11.15 -9.84
N ASN A 7 8.46 11.39 -11.14
CA ASN A 7 7.21 12.03 -11.56
C ASN A 7 5.99 11.13 -11.30
N ALA A 8 6.08 9.82 -11.53
CA ALA A 8 4.97 8.91 -11.23
C ALA A 8 4.66 8.85 -9.73
N LEU A 9 5.68 8.89 -8.87
CA LEU A 9 5.49 8.97 -7.42
C LEU A 9 4.89 10.32 -7.00
N LEU A 10 5.29 11.43 -7.62
CA LEU A 10 4.69 12.74 -7.36
C LEU A 10 3.21 12.77 -7.75
N ASP A 11 2.87 12.35 -8.97
CA ASP A 11 1.49 12.33 -9.47
C ASP A 11 0.62 11.37 -8.65
N ALA A 12 1.17 10.21 -8.24
CA ALA A 12 0.52 9.31 -7.29
C ALA A 12 0.20 10.00 -5.96
N SER A 13 1.10 10.84 -5.44
CA SER A 13 0.83 11.58 -4.20
C SER A 13 -0.30 12.60 -4.38
N ILE A 14 -0.34 13.30 -5.51
CA ILE A 14 -1.38 14.30 -5.79
C ILE A 14 -2.75 13.61 -5.87
N ALA A 15 -2.86 12.58 -6.71
CA ALA A 15 -4.12 11.85 -6.91
C ALA A 15 -4.62 11.17 -5.62
N VAL A 16 -3.73 10.55 -4.84
CA VAL A 16 -4.10 9.89 -3.58
C VAL A 16 -4.62 10.91 -2.57
N TRP A 17 -3.97 12.08 -2.43
CA TRP A 17 -4.41 13.07 -1.46
C TRP A 17 -5.68 13.79 -1.90
N GLU A 18 -5.88 13.99 -3.20
CA GLU A 18 -7.14 14.46 -3.74
C GLU A 18 -8.27 13.47 -3.42
N ALA A 19 -8.09 12.18 -3.69
CA ALA A 19 -9.08 11.15 -3.35
C ALA A 19 -9.37 11.13 -1.84
N LYS A 20 -8.33 11.18 -0.99
CA LYS A 20 -8.50 11.22 0.47
C LYS A 20 -9.33 12.41 0.94
N ARG A 21 -9.08 13.59 0.38
CA ARG A 21 -9.82 14.81 0.70
C ARG A 21 -11.25 14.76 0.16
N HIS A 22 -11.45 14.16 -0.99
CA HIS A 22 -12.76 14.07 -1.63
C HIS A 22 -13.70 13.10 -0.91
N TYR A 23 -13.22 11.88 -0.62
CA TYR A 23 -14.05 10.83 -0.04
C TYR A 23 -14.13 10.89 1.49
N ASP A 24 -13.09 11.41 2.16
CA ASP A 24 -13.01 11.53 3.62
C ASP A 24 -13.42 10.24 4.39
N SER A 25 -13.08 9.08 3.83
CA SER A 25 -13.58 7.79 4.30
C SER A 25 -13.02 7.41 5.68
N PRO A 26 -13.83 6.74 6.53
CA PRO A 26 -13.38 6.29 7.85
C PRO A 26 -12.36 5.15 7.74
N ARG A 27 -11.46 5.06 8.72
CA ARG A 27 -10.50 3.96 8.86
C ARG A 27 -11.15 2.68 9.40
N PRO A 28 -10.55 1.49 9.18
CA PRO A 28 -11.04 0.23 9.74
C PRO A 28 -11.28 0.29 11.25
N VAL A 29 -10.41 0.96 12.02
CA VAL A 29 -10.60 1.12 13.47
C VAL A 29 -11.90 1.83 13.82
N THR A 30 -12.26 2.88 13.09
CA THR A 30 -13.51 3.62 13.30
C THR A 30 -14.70 2.76 12.91
N ALA A 31 -14.65 2.14 11.72
CA ALA A 31 -15.75 1.33 11.21
C ALA A 31 -16.01 0.09 12.07
N ILE A 32 -14.97 -0.66 12.45
CA ILE A 32 -15.11 -1.87 13.28
C ILE A 32 -15.70 -1.51 14.64
N ARG A 33 -15.17 -0.48 15.30
CA ARG A 33 -15.68 -0.06 16.62
C ARG A 33 -17.13 0.41 16.56
N ALA A 34 -17.51 1.12 15.50
CA ALA A 34 -18.89 1.58 15.34
C ALA A 34 -19.86 0.46 14.99
N LEU A 35 -19.48 -0.43 14.07
CA LEU A 35 -20.36 -1.48 13.53
C LEU A 35 -20.46 -2.70 14.45
N PHE A 36 -19.43 -2.99 15.25
CA PHE A 36 -19.35 -4.15 16.14
C PHE A 36 -19.31 -3.74 17.63
N ALA A 37 -19.81 -2.55 17.96
CA ALA A 37 -19.93 -2.10 19.35
C ALA A 37 -20.74 -3.12 20.18
N GLY A 38 -20.17 -3.57 21.31
CA GLY A 38 -20.79 -4.58 22.16
C GLY A 38 -20.87 -6.00 21.59
N GLN A 39 -20.34 -6.24 20.38
CA GLN A 39 -20.28 -7.57 19.76
C GLN A 39 -18.86 -8.13 19.82
N PRO A 40 -18.68 -9.44 20.10
CA PRO A 40 -17.36 -10.05 20.06
C PRO A 40 -16.89 -10.20 18.61
N VAL A 41 -15.63 -9.82 18.35
CA VAL A 41 -14.93 -10.02 17.08
C VAL A 41 -13.71 -10.89 17.31
N ARG A 42 -13.41 -11.81 16.37
CA ARG A 42 -12.20 -12.63 16.42
C ARG A 42 -11.04 -11.86 15.79
N ALA A 43 -10.12 -11.36 16.62
CA ALA A 43 -9.04 -10.49 16.17
C ALA A 43 -7.79 -10.59 17.07
N CYS A 44 -6.69 -9.95 16.64
CA CYS A 44 -5.53 -9.75 17.52
C CYS A 44 -5.94 -8.91 18.74
N ALA A 45 -5.70 -9.42 19.95
CA ALA A 45 -6.06 -8.75 21.20
C ALA A 45 -5.03 -7.70 21.65
N GLY A 46 -3.97 -7.50 20.86
CA GLY A 46 -2.86 -6.60 21.16
C GLY A 46 -1.52 -7.33 21.10
N ALA A 47 -0.43 -6.57 21.27
CA ALA A 47 0.92 -7.12 21.27
C ALA A 47 1.04 -8.26 22.30
N PHE A 48 1.59 -9.38 21.86
CA PHE A 48 1.83 -10.61 22.61
C PHE A 48 0.57 -11.38 23.04
N GLN A 49 -0.62 -10.96 22.62
CA GLN A 49 -1.87 -11.58 23.06
C GLN A 49 -2.46 -12.56 22.04
N GLY A 50 -1.92 -12.58 20.81
CA GLY A 50 -2.42 -13.43 19.73
C GLY A 50 -3.89 -13.15 19.38
N THR A 51 -4.51 -14.10 18.69
CA THR A 51 -5.92 -13.99 18.25
C THR A 51 -6.87 -14.46 19.34
N GLN A 52 -7.84 -13.63 19.72
CA GLN A 52 -8.87 -13.92 20.71
C GLN A 52 -10.23 -13.40 20.26
N LEU A 53 -11.29 -13.71 21.00
CA LEU A 53 -12.56 -12.99 20.91
C LEU A 53 -12.47 -11.75 21.79
N ILE A 54 -12.52 -10.57 21.19
CA ILE A 54 -12.47 -9.27 21.89
C ILE A 54 -13.73 -8.45 21.59
N PRO A 55 -14.17 -7.56 22.48
CA PRO A 55 -15.22 -6.60 22.17
C PRO A 55 -14.85 -5.71 20.98
N GLY A 56 -15.71 -5.58 19.97
CA GLY A 56 -15.41 -4.85 18.73
C GLY A 56 -15.12 -3.36 18.93
N ASP A 57 -15.71 -2.73 19.95
CA ASP A 57 -15.44 -1.36 20.39
C ASP A 57 -14.01 -1.16 20.94
N THR A 58 -13.35 -2.23 21.37
CA THR A 58 -11.94 -2.20 21.84
C THR A 58 -10.93 -2.56 20.76
N TRP A 59 -11.37 -3.03 19.58
CA TRP A 59 -10.48 -3.46 18.50
C TRP A 59 -9.47 -2.38 18.13
N GLN A 60 -8.25 -2.80 17.81
CA GLN A 60 -7.16 -1.94 17.34
C GLN A 60 -6.45 -2.57 16.15
N SER A 61 -5.94 -1.72 15.26
CA SER A 61 -5.06 -2.11 14.17
C SER A 61 -3.70 -2.54 14.71
N TYR A 62 -3.06 -3.51 14.06
CA TYR A 62 -1.72 -3.96 14.45
C TYR A 62 -0.67 -2.85 14.25
N LEU A 63 -0.80 -2.09 13.17
CA LEU A 63 -0.01 -0.89 12.92
C LEU A 63 -0.72 0.35 13.44
N ALA A 64 0.03 1.38 13.81
CA ALA A 64 -0.56 2.67 14.17
C ALA A 64 -1.37 3.25 13.00
N THR A 65 -2.61 3.66 13.28
CA THR A 65 -3.50 4.27 12.28
C THR A 65 -3.05 5.70 11.97
N PRO A 66 -2.72 6.05 10.71
CA PRO A 66 -2.31 7.41 10.35
C PRO A 66 -3.46 8.43 10.42
N PRO A 67 -3.17 9.72 10.70
CA PRO A 67 -4.17 10.77 10.87
C PRO A 67 -4.67 11.36 9.53
N PHE A 68 -5.11 10.49 8.62
CA PHE A 68 -5.73 10.89 7.34
C PHE A 68 -6.70 9.81 6.84
N ALA A 69 -7.63 10.21 5.98
CA ALA A 69 -8.71 9.37 5.44
C ALA A 69 -8.21 8.04 4.87
N GLU A 70 -9.09 7.04 4.91
CA GLU A 70 -8.79 5.67 4.49
C GLU A 70 -8.61 5.59 2.97
N TYR A 71 -9.62 5.96 2.20
CA TYR A 71 -9.65 5.73 0.77
C TYR A 71 -8.92 6.84 0.02
N VAL A 72 -8.00 6.57 -0.91
CA VAL A 72 -7.46 5.27 -1.32
C VAL A 72 -6.11 4.98 -0.62
N SER A 73 -5.63 3.73 -0.63
CA SER A 73 -4.33 3.38 -0.06
C SER A 73 -3.17 4.03 -0.82
N GLY A 74 -2.43 4.91 -0.15
CA GLY A 74 -1.24 5.54 -0.70
C GLY A 74 -0.14 4.52 -0.98
N HIS A 75 0.14 3.60 -0.05
CA HIS A 75 1.18 2.56 -0.24
C HIS A 75 0.89 1.70 -1.48
N SER A 76 -0.36 1.27 -1.64
CA SER A 76 -0.79 0.48 -2.79
C SER A 76 -0.58 1.25 -4.11
N THR A 77 -0.93 2.54 -4.11
CA THR A 77 -0.78 3.42 -5.29
C THR A 77 0.69 3.68 -5.64
N PHE A 78 1.51 4.06 -4.66
CA PHE A 78 2.94 4.32 -4.86
C PHE A 78 3.71 3.10 -5.34
N SER A 79 3.48 1.94 -4.70
CA SER A 79 4.18 0.71 -5.06
C SER A 79 3.77 0.21 -6.45
N ALA A 80 2.49 0.29 -6.80
CA ALA A 80 2.02 -0.10 -8.13
C ALA A 80 2.54 0.84 -9.23
N ALA A 81 2.54 2.16 -8.99
CA ALA A 81 3.11 3.12 -9.92
C ALA A 81 4.61 2.87 -10.14
N SER A 82 5.35 2.62 -9.05
CA SER A 82 6.78 2.33 -9.11
C SER A 82 7.08 1.04 -9.87
N ALA A 83 6.36 -0.04 -9.56
CA ALA A 83 6.53 -1.32 -10.24
C ALA A 83 6.27 -1.19 -11.75
N GLU A 84 5.21 -0.47 -12.14
CA GLU A 84 4.86 -0.29 -13.55
C GLU A 84 5.90 0.56 -14.31
N ILE A 85 6.40 1.65 -13.72
CA ILE A 85 7.48 2.43 -14.34
C ILE A 85 8.76 1.60 -14.48
N LEU A 86 9.15 0.88 -13.43
CA LEU A 86 10.36 0.05 -13.45
C LEU A 86 10.23 -1.06 -14.49
N ARG A 87 9.08 -1.75 -14.54
CA ARG A 87 8.78 -2.79 -15.53
C ARG A 87 8.89 -2.27 -16.97
N ARG A 88 8.34 -1.09 -17.25
CA ARG A 88 8.45 -0.46 -18.58
C ARG A 88 9.87 -0.04 -18.92
N PHE A 89 10.61 0.47 -17.95
CA PHE A 89 11.99 0.90 -18.15
C PHE A 89 12.94 -0.28 -18.39
N THR A 90 12.82 -1.36 -17.62
CA THR A 90 13.68 -2.54 -17.74
C THR A 90 13.21 -3.49 -18.85
N GLY A 91 11.96 -3.34 -19.32
CA GLY A 91 11.32 -4.30 -20.22
C GLY A 91 10.96 -5.63 -19.56
N SER A 92 11.03 -5.73 -18.22
CA SER A 92 10.82 -6.97 -17.48
C SER A 92 10.16 -6.72 -16.12
N ASP A 93 9.25 -7.60 -15.73
CA ASP A 93 8.64 -7.58 -14.39
C ASP A 93 9.52 -8.29 -13.34
N THR A 94 10.62 -8.94 -13.75
CA THR A 94 11.50 -9.67 -12.84
C THR A 94 12.13 -8.76 -11.79
N LEU A 95 12.07 -9.19 -10.53
CA LEU A 95 12.77 -8.58 -9.41
C LEU A 95 13.76 -9.56 -8.76
N GLY A 96 13.31 -10.77 -8.40
CA GLY A 96 14.15 -11.78 -7.77
C GLY A 96 14.72 -11.38 -6.41
N ALA A 97 14.04 -10.48 -5.68
CA ALA A 97 14.51 -9.99 -4.39
C ALA A 97 14.00 -10.87 -3.25
N GLN A 98 14.80 -10.99 -2.19
CA GLN A 98 14.39 -11.61 -0.95
C GLN A 98 15.02 -10.90 0.24
N VAL A 99 14.37 -10.99 1.40
CA VAL A 99 14.90 -10.51 2.67
C VAL A 99 14.58 -11.53 3.76
N THR A 100 15.58 -11.84 4.59
CA THR A 100 15.35 -12.63 5.81
C THR A 100 15.10 -11.66 6.96
N ILE A 101 13.95 -11.84 7.61
CA ILE A 101 13.59 -11.18 8.85
C ILE A 101 13.94 -12.14 9.98
N GLU A 102 14.91 -11.76 10.81
CA GLU A 102 15.38 -12.61 11.91
C GLU A 102 14.31 -12.82 12.99
N ALA A 103 14.41 -13.95 13.70
CA ALA A 103 13.54 -14.23 14.84
C ALA A 103 13.54 -13.07 15.85
N GLY A 104 12.36 -12.68 16.32
CA GLY A 104 12.20 -11.61 17.32
C GLY A 104 12.46 -10.19 16.82
N ALA A 105 12.60 -9.96 15.50
CA ALA A 105 12.93 -8.65 14.94
C ALA A 105 11.75 -7.65 14.88
N SER A 106 10.52 -8.04 15.23
CA SER A 106 9.36 -7.15 15.19
C SER A 106 9.53 -5.98 16.16
N PRO A 107 9.36 -4.72 15.73
CA PRO A 107 9.35 -3.58 16.65
C PRO A 107 8.06 -3.51 17.50
N ILE A 108 7.02 -4.25 17.15
CA ILE A 108 5.73 -4.27 17.84
C ILE A 108 5.71 -5.39 18.90
N GLU A 109 6.31 -6.53 18.56
CA GLU A 109 6.42 -7.71 19.43
C GLU A 109 7.87 -8.22 19.47
N PRO A 110 8.82 -7.40 20.00
CA PRO A 110 10.24 -7.73 20.00
C PRO A 110 10.53 -9.03 20.75
N ALA A 111 11.59 -9.72 20.33
CA ALA A 111 12.04 -11.01 20.85
C ALA A 111 11.06 -12.20 20.65
N MET A 112 9.80 -11.98 20.27
CA MET A 112 8.81 -13.05 20.07
C MET A 112 8.35 -13.20 18.63
N VAL A 113 8.27 -12.10 17.87
CA VAL A 113 7.78 -12.14 16.48
C VAL A 113 8.87 -11.67 15.52
N PRO A 114 9.14 -12.41 14.43
CA PRO A 114 8.63 -13.75 14.15
C PRO A 114 9.25 -14.79 15.12
N ALA A 115 8.56 -15.91 15.36
CA ALA A 115 9.02 -16.96 16.29
C ALA A 115 10.27 -17.71 15.79
N SER A 116 10.49 -17.71 14.48
CA SER A 116 11.69 -18.18 13.78
C SER A 116 11.99 -17.22 12.65
N SER A 117 13.23 -17.15 12.16
CA SER A 117 13.56 -16.30 11.02
C SER A 117 12.69 -16.65 9.81
N VAL A 118 12.18 -15.63 9.12
CA VAL A 118 11.28 -15.78 7.96
C VAL A 118 11.91 -15.11 6.75
N THR A 119 12.01 -15.83 5.63
CA THR A 119 12.43 -15.24 4.35
C THR A 119 11.20 -14.81 3.56
N LEU A 120 11.10 -13.51 3.28
CA LEU A 120 10.15 -12.96 2.31
C LEU A 120 10.83 -12.90 0.94
N ALA A 121 10.11 -13.25 -0.12
CA ALA A 121 10.66 -13.31 -1.48
C ALA A 121 9.66 -12.79 -2.51
N TRP A 122 10.16 -11.97 -3.43
CA TRP A 122 9.39 -11.34 -4.49
C TRP A 122 10.02 -11.65 -5.85
N PRO A 123 9.47 -12.62 -6.60
CA PRO A 123 9.99 -12.94 -7.92
C PRO A 123 9.81 -11.78 -8.91
N THR A 124 8.78 -10.96 -8.73
CA THR A 124 8.46 -9.85 -9.63
C THR A 124 8.21 -8.53 -8.91
N LEU A 125 8.39 -7.42 -9.63
CA LEU A 125 8.05 -6.06 -9.20
C LEU A 125 6.56 -5.97 -8.86
N SER A 126 5.71 -6.58 -9.70
CA SER A 126 4.26 -6.65 -9.46
C SER A 126 3.91 -7.43 -8.18
N ALA A 127 4.61 -8.52 -7.87
CA ALA A 127 4.42 -9.27 -6.62
C ALA A 127 4.84 -8.43 -5.40
N ALA A 128 5.98 -7.73 -5.48
CA ALA A 128 6.42 -6.82 -4.42
C ALA A 128 5.41 -5.68 -4.16
N ALA A 129 4.90 -5.06 -5.23
CA ALA A 129 3.87 -4.03 -5.11
C ALA A 129 2.55 -4.56 -4.53
N ALA A 130 2.17 -5.79 -4.92
CA ALA A 130 1.00 -6.44 -4.38
C ALA A 130 1.13 -6.76 -2.89
N GLU A 131 2.30 -7.23 -2.43
CA GLU A 131 2.51 -7.49 -1.01
C GLU A 131 2.58 -6.19 -0.21
N ALA A 132 3.14 -5.12 -0.77
CA ALA A 132 3.13 -3.80 -0.14
C ALA A 132 1.71 -3.30 0.16
N GLY A 133 0.76 -3.47 -0.77
CA GLY A 133 -0.65 -3.16 -0.54
C GLY A 133 -1.30 -4.08 0.50
N LEU A 134 -1.06 -5.39 0.38
CA LEU A 134 -1.62 -6.41 1.29
C LEU A 134 -1.14 -6.22 2.73
N SER A 135 0.11 -5.79 2.92
CA SER A 135 0.68 -5.49 4.24
C SER A 135 -0.14 -4.46 5.03
N ARG A 136 -0.82 -3.53 4.33
CA ARG A 136 -1.65 -2.52 4.99
C ARG A 136 -3.00 -3.08 5.45
N ARG A 137 -3.48 -4.13 4.79
CA ARG A 137 -4.65 -4.89 5.23
C ARG A 137 -4.30 -5.74 6.45
N TYR A 138 -3.18 -6.47 6.41
CA TYR A 138 -2.67 -7.21 7.57
C TYR A 138 -2.39 -6.30 8.77
N GLY A 139 -1.87 -5.09 8.53
CA GLY A 139 -1.69 -4.08 9.55
C GLY A 139 -2.98 -3.47 10.11
N GLY A 140 -4.16 -3.77 9.55
CA GLY A 140 -5.46 -3.26 9.97
C GLY A 140 -5.76 -1.82 9.53
N LEU A 141 -5.14 -1.34 8.45
CA LEU A 141 -5.16 0.09 8.08
C LEU A 141 -6.01 0.46 6.87
N HIS A 142 -6.23 -0.50 5.96
CA HIS A 142 -6.99 -0.30 4.73
C HIS A 142 -8.00 -1.44 4.53
N PHE A 143 -9.14 -1.09 3.94
CA PHE A 143 -10.07 -2.08 3.40
C PHE A 143 -9.51 -2.67 2.09
N GLU A 144 -10.10 -3.77 1.62
CA GLU A 144 -9.70 -4.39 0.36
C GLU A 144 -9.84 -3.44 -0.83
N ASP A 145 -10.95 -2.70 -0.92
CA ASP A 145 -11.17 -1.73 -2.01
C ASP A 145 -10.13 -0.60 -1.99
N GLY A 146 -9.80 -0.08 -0.80
CA GLY A 146 -8.77 0.94 -0.64
C GLY A 146 -7.40 0.47 -1.15
N ASP A 147 -7.11 -0.82 -1.03
CA ASP A 147 -5.90 -1.44 -1.57
C ASP A 147 -5.99 -1.70 -3.08
N LEU A 148 -6.97 -2.48 -3.54
CA LEU A 148 -7.08 -2.92 -4.93
C LEU A 148 -7.27 -1.75 -5.90
N VAL A 149 -8.11 -0.77 -5.55
CA VAL A 149 -8.29 0.44 -6.37
C VAL A 149 -7.04 1.31 -6.32
N GLY A 150 -6.32 1.35 -5.20
CA GLY A 150 -5.04 2.06 -5.13
C GLY A 150 -4.01 1.49 -6.09
N ARG A 151 -3.91 0.17 -6.18
CA ARG A 151 -3.00 -0.48 -7.15
C ARG A 151 -3.39 -0.18 -8.60
N GLU A 152 -4.69 -0.20 -8.89
CA GLU A 152 -5.21 0.17 -10.22
C GLU A 152 -4.86 1.62 -10.56
N MET A 153 -5.17 2.56 -9.67
CA MET A 153 -4.83 3.97 -9.81
C MET A 153 -3.33 4.17 -10.06
N GLY A 154 -2.47 3.48 -9.29
CA GLY A 154 -1.02 3.59 -9.44
C GLY A 154 -0.53 3.16 -10.83
N ARG A 155 -1.09 2.06 -11.39
CA ARG A 155 -0.76 1.61 -12.75
C ARG A 155 -1.22 2.60 -13.82
N GLN A 156 -2.40 3.20 -13.67
CA GLN A 156 -2.91 4.21 -14.59
C GLN A 156 -2.04 5.46 -14.61
N ILE A 157 -1.64 5.94 -13.43
CA ILE A 157 -0.71 7.07 -13.28
C ILE A 157 0.63 6.76 -13.96
N ALA A 158 1.20 5.57 -13.70
CA ALA A 158 2.44 5.16 -14.34
C ALA A 158 2.32 5.08 -15.87
N ASP A 159 1.19 4.64 -16.42
CA ASP A 159 0.97 4.64 -17.87
C ASP A 159 1.00 6.07 -18.46
N LEU A 160 0.28 7.00 -17.82
CA LEU A 160 0.22 8.39 -18.25
C LEU A 160 1.60 9.05 -18.18
N VAL A 161 2.29 8.89 -17.04
CA VAL A 161 3.63 9.44 -16.84
C VAL A 161 4.64 8.83 -17.80
N TRP A 162 4.58 7.52 -18.04
CA TRP A 162 5.47 6.86 -19.00
C TRP A 162 5.30 7.43 -20.41
N ARG A 163 4.06 7.53 -20.91
CA ARG A 163 3.78 8.09 -22.24
C ARG A 163 4.28 9.54 -22.36
N THR A 164 4.02 10.34 -21.33
CA THR A 164 4.45 11.74 -21.27
C THR A 164 5.97 11.85 -21.26
N ALA A 165 6.66 11.08 -20.41
CA ALA A 165 8.11 11.07 -20.33
C ALA A 165 8.76 10.64 -21.67
N GLN A 166 8.21 9.60 -22.32
CA GLN A 166 8.69 9.17 -23.64
C GLN A 166 8.55 10.26 -24.70
N SER A 167 7.47 11.07 -24.64
CA SER A 167 7.30 12.21 -25.57
C SER A 167 8.42 13.24 -25.41
N TYR A 168 8.82 13.53 -24.17
CA TYR A 168 9.93 14.44 -23.89
C TYR A 168 11.26 13.88 -24.37
N PHE A 169 11.50 12.58 -24.15
CA PHE A 169 12.73 11.94 -24.60
C PHE A 169 12.83 11.84 -26.13
N ALA A 170 11.69 11.77 -26.83
CA ALA A 170 11.63 11.77 -28.29
C ALA A 170 11.70 13.18 -28.92
N GLY A 171 11.73 14.24 -28.11
CA GLY A 171 11.72 15.63 -28.61
C GLY A 171 10.37 16.05 -29.21
N ALA A 172 9.27 15.39 -28.85
CA ALA A 172 7.94 15.77 -29.31
C ALA A 172 7.49 17.09 -28.66
N PRO A 173 6.77 17.97 -29.39
CA PRO A 173 6.22 19.20 -28.81
C PRO A 173 5.19 18.86 -27.73
N LEU A 174 5.15 19.67 -26.66
CA LEU A 174 4.19 19.57 -25.56
C LEU A 174 2.77 19.55 -26.12
N GLN A 175 2.04 18.45 -25.92
CA GLN A 175 0.61 18.43 -26.21
C GLN A 175 -0.14 19.12 -25.06
N PRO A 176 -1.19 19.92 -25.36
CA PRO A 176 -2.02 20.51 -24.33
C PRO A 176 -2.69 19.40 -23.50
N ALA A 177 -2.89 19.64 -22.21
CA ALA A 177 -3.57 18.69 -21.33
C ALA A 177 -4.96 18.35 -21.90
N PRO A 178 -5.37 17.07 -21.88
CA PRO A 178 -6.73 16.71 -22.28
C PRO A 178 -7.75 17.43 -21.37
N GLN A 179 -8.85 17.89 -21.99
CA GLN A 179 -10.00 18.49 -21.30
C GLN A 179 -10.77 17.45 -20.50
#